data_AF-A0AAE4NI09-F1
#
_entry.id   AF-A0AAE4NI09-F1
#
_cell.length_a   1.000
_cell.length_b   1.000
_cell.length_c   1.000
_cell.angle_alpha   90.00
_cell.angle_beta   90.00
_cell.angle_gamma   90.00
#
_symmetry.space_group_name_H-M   'P 1'
#
loop_
_entity.id
_entity.type
_entity.pdbx_description
1 polymer ?
#
loop_
_entity_poly.entity_id
_entity_poly.type
_entity_poly.pdbx_seq_one_letter_code
_entity_poly.pdbx_strand_id
1 'polypeptide(L)'
;MSQLHIVFDNPVIPTNTGNAIRTAAVTGASLHLIKPLGFNFDDKHLKRAGLDYHDLADVQIHNDFQACMDALPGARVFAFTTHTDKWFTDVEYQEGDVLLFGTEPTGLPEEHINHPRVTDRVRIPMVPARRSMNLSNSASTAVFEAWRQLGFNGAV
;
A
#
# COMPACT_ATOMS: atom_id res chain seq x y z
N MET A 1 -2.62 13.91 11.73
CA MET A 1 -1.78 13.21 10.73
C MET A 1 -2.68 12.19 10.07
N SER A 2 -2.68 12.08 8.74
CA SER A 2 -3.60 11.17 8.05
C SER A 2 -3.25 9.72 8.40
N GLN A 3 -4.17 8.97 9.01
CA GLN A 3 -3.95 7.57 9.40
C GLN A 3 -4.25 6.61 8.24
N LEU A 4 -3.85 6.94 7.02
CA LEU A 4 -3.99 5.98 5.92
C LEU A 4 -2.95 4.87 6.09
N HIS A 5 -3.31 3.66 5.68
CA HIS A 5 -2.41 2.50 5.74
C HIS A 5 -2.12 2.01 4.33
N ILE A 6 -0.84 1.99 3.94
CA ILE A 6 -0.39 1.33 2.72
C ILE A 6 0.05 -0.08 3.10
N VAL A 7 -0.52 -1.11 2.48
CA VAL A 7 -0.15 -2.51 2.74
C VAL A 7 0.40 -3.12 1.46
N PHE A 8 1.65 -3.60 1.50
CA PHE A 8 2.23 -4.42 0.44
C PHE A 8 2.26 -5.88 0.86
N ASP A 9 1.56 -6.69 0.08
CA ASP A 9 1.49 -8.13 0.25
C ASP A 9 2.60 -8.82 -0.54
N ASN A 10 3.56 -9.40 0.19
CA ASN A 10 4.73 -10.12 -0.33
C ASN A 10 5.54 -9.35 -1.39
N PRO A 11 5.97 -8.09 -1.13
CA PRO A 11 6.72 -7.32 -2.11
C PRO A 11 8.08 -7.98 -2.41
N VAL A 12 8.48 -8.01 -3.68
CA VAL A 12 9.72 -8.68 -4.10
C VAL A 12 10.76 -7.74 -4.68
N ILE A 13 10.41 -6.49 -4.99
CA ILE A 13 11.37 -5.51 -5.54
C ILE A 13 11.75 -4.47 -4.45
N PRO A 14 12.99 -4.47 -3.95
CA PRO A 14 13.39 -3.62 -2.82
C PRO A 14 13.27 -2.11 -3.11
N THR A 15 13.47 -1.70 -4.37
CA THR A 15 13.36 -0.28 -4.75
C THR A 15 11.92 0.23 -4.66
N ASN A 16 10.91 -0.61 -4.91
CA ASN A 16 9.51 -0.21 -4.75
C ASN A 16 9.17 -0.01 -3.28
N THR A 17 9.64 -0.90 -2.41
CA THR A 17 9.50 -0.73 -0.97
C THR A 17 10.21 0.54 -0.49
N GLY A 18 11.44 0.80 -0.93
CA GLY A 18 12.15 2.04 -0.60
C GLY A 18 11.38 3.30 -0.99
N ASN A 19 10.83 3.34 -2.20
CA ASN A 19 9.99 4.46 -2.66
C ASN A 19 8.68 4.59 -1.87
N ALA A 20 8.08 3.45 -1.47
CA ALA A 20 6.87 3.45 -0.67
C ALA A 20 7.13 3.95 0.75
N ILE A 21 8.28 3.63 1.36
CA ILE A 21 8.69 4.20 2.65
C ILE A 21 8.76 5.72 2.55
N ARG A 22 9.40 6.25 1.49
CA ARG A 22 9.44 7.70 1.29
C ARG A 22 8.05 8.31 1.09
N THR A 23 7.18 7.61 0.35
CA THR A 23 5.79 8.04 0.12
C THR A 23 5.00 8.09 1.42
N ALA A 24 5.14 7.07 2.28
CA ALA A 24 4.53 7.03 3.60
C ALA A 24 4.98 8.22 4.46
N ALA A 25 6.29 8.45 4.54
CA ALA A 25 6.85 9.55 5.31
C ALA A 25 6.34 10.95 4.88
N VAL A 26 6.18 11.22 3.58
CA VAL A 26 5.70 12.53 3.10
C VAL A 26 4.19 12.71 3.15
N THR A 27 3.42 11.61 3.24
CA THR A 27 1.95 11.65 3.33
C THR A 27 1.42 11.45 4.76
N GLY A 28 2.31 11.05 5.67
CA GLY A 28 1.96 10.67 7.04
C GLY A 28 1.26 9.32 7.15
N ALA A 29 1.17 8.55 6.06
CA ALA A 29 0.60 7.20 6.07
C ALA A 29 1.54 6.20 6.76
N SER A 30 0.98 5.13 7.33
CA SER A 30 1.77 4.00 7.82
C SER A 30 1.99 2.98 6.70
N LEU A 31 3.18 2.39 6.63
CA LEU A 31 3.50 1.34 5.67
C LEU A 31 3.57 -0.02 6.36
N HIS A 32 2.85 -1.00 5.82
CA HIS A 32 2.85 -2.37 6.30
C HIS A 32 3.36 -3.30 5.20
N LEU A 33 4.29 -4.19 5.56
CA LEU A 33 4.88 -5.17 4.64
C LEU A 33 4.57 -6.58 5.14
N ILE A 34 3.96 -7.41 4.30
CA ILE A 34 3.60 -8.79 4.66
C ILE A 34 4.67 -9.75 4.12
N LYS A 35 5.23 -10.59 4.99
CA LYS A 35 6.19 -11.64 4.62
C LYS A 35 5.53 -12.79 3.84
N PRO A 36 6.30 -13.51 2.99
CA PRO A 36 7.74 -13.33 2.77
C PRO A 36 8.07 -12.10 1.91
N LEU A 37 9.11 -11.38 2.29
CA LEU A 37 9.69 -10.33 1.45
C LEU A 37 10.64 -10.98 0.45
N GLY A 38 10.61 -10.59 -0.82
CA GLY A 38 11.53 -11.10 -1.84
C GLY A 38 12.96 -10.55 -1.74
N PHE A 39 13.26 -9.79 -0.68
CA PHE A 39 14.55 -9.15 -0.43
C PHE A 39 14.84 -9.11 1.07
N ASN A 40 16.12 -8.91 1.42
CA ASN A 40 16.51 -8.70 2.80
C ASN A 40 16.26 -7.23 3.19
N PHE A 41 15.40 -7.01 4.18
CA PHE A 41 15.05 -5.66 4.65
C PHE A 41 16.24 -4.96 5.34
N ASP A 42 17.15 -5.72 5.94
CA ASP A 42 18.34 -5.19 6.62
C ASP A 42 19.48 -4.79 5.65
N ASP A 43 19.29 -5.03 4.36
CA ASP A 43 20.33 -4.82 3.37
C ASP A 43 20.60 -3.31 3.14
N LYS A 44 21.87 -2.97 2.92
CA LYS A 44 22.34 -1.59 2.69
C LYS A 44 21.66 -0.92 1.49
N HIS A 45 21.02 -1.71 0.62
CA HIS A 45 20.27 -1.21 -0.52
C HIS A 45 19.04 -0.37 -0.12
N LEU A 46 18.35 -0.68 0.98
CA LEU A 46 17.28 0.18 1.51
C LEU A 46 17.84 1.49 2.07
N LYS A 47 19.02 1.45 2.71
CA LYS A 47 19.73 2.66 3.18
C LYS A 47 20.20 3.57 2.04
N ARG A 48 20.48 3.02 0.84
CA ARG A 48 20.84 3.82 -0.35
C ARG A 48 19.65 4.54 -0.98
N ALA A 49 18.41 4.18 -0.65
CA ALA A 49 17.23 4.93 -1.07
C ALA A 49 17.09 6.29 -0.34
N GLY A 50 18.08 6.68 0.48
CA GLY A 50 18.10 7.94 1.20
C GLY A 50 17.18 7.97 2.41
N LEU A 51 16.76 6.79 2.89
CA LEU A 51 15.88 6.63 4.04
C LEU A 51 16.65 6.93 5.32
N ASP A 52 16.19 7.93 6.07
CA ASP A 52 16.65 8.18 7.43
C ASP A 52 15.84 7.34 8.45
N TYR A 53 16.22 7.42 9.73
CA TYR A 53 15.56 6.65 10.78
C TYR A 53 14.10 7.07 11.00
N HIS A 54 13.76 8.34 10.71
CA HIS A 54 12.40 8.84 10.84
C HIS A 54 11.51 8.24 9.75
N ASP A 55 11.99 8.17 8.51
CA ASP A 55 11.28 7.54 7.40
C ASP A 55 10.93 6.06 7.70
N LEU A 56 11.70 5.37 8.54
CA LEU A 56 11.46 3.99 8.94
C LEU A 56 10.53 3.82 10.15
N ALA A 57 10.26 4.88 10.92
CA ALA A 57 9.50 4.78 12.18
C ALA A 57 8.05 4.30 11.99
N ASP A 58 7.48 4.55 10.80
CA ASP A 58 6.10 4.19 10.46
C ASP A 58 5.99 2.93 9.60
N VAL A 59 7.05 2.12 9.53
CA VAL A 59 7.08 0.85 8.80
C VAL A 59 6.89 -0.34 9.75
N GLN A 60 5.91 -1.18 9.46
CA GLN A 60 5.64 -2.42 10.20
C GLN A 60 5.76 -3.64 9.29
N ILE A 61 6.42 -4.69 9.78
CA ILE A 61 6.57 -5.95 9.04
C ILE A 61 5.76 -7.04 9.74
N HIS A 62 4.85 -7.66 9.00
CA HIS A 62 3.95 -8.71 9.49
C HIS A 62 4.42 -10.08 9.01
N ASN A 63 4.18 -11.11 9.82
CA ASN A 63 4.59 -12.48 9.48
C ASN A 63 3.74 -13.09 8.36
N ASP A 64 2.47 -12.69 8.28
CA ASP A 64 1.51 -13.16 7.28
C ASP A 64 0.35 -12.15 7.16
N PHE A 65 -0.56 -12.44 6.23
CA PHE A 65 -1.71 -11.57 5.94
C PHE A 65 -2.64 -11.43 7.15
N GLN A 66 -2.91 -12.51 7.88
CA GLN A 66 -3.80 -12.48 9.03
C GLN A 66 -3.24 -11.58 10.14
N ALA A 67 -1.95 -11.69 10.45
CA ALA A 67 -1.27 -10.83 11.42
C ALA A 67 -1.37 -9.35 11.04
N CYS A 68 -1.27 -9.02 9.73
CA CYS A 68 -1.47 -7.65 9.26
C CYS A 68 -2.91 -7.17 9.46
N MET A 69 -3.91 -8.01 9.17
CA MET A 69 -5.31 -7.65 9.35
C MET A 69 -5.70 -7.52 10.82
N ASP A 70 -5.12 -8.33 11.70
CA ASP A 70 -5.34 -8.29 13.16
C ASP A 70 -4.72 -7.02 13.78
N ALA A 71 -3.61 -6.54 13.24
CA ALA A 71 -2.98 -5.28 13.66
C ALA A 71 -3.80 -4.04 13.26
N LEU A 72 -4.77 -4.19 12.34
CA LEU A 72 -5.60 -3.11 11.80
C LEU A 72 -7.09 -3.43 12.04
N PRO A 73 -7.53 -3.56 13.31
CA PRO A 73 -8.89 -3.96 13.63
C PRO A 73 -9.89 -2.87 13.21
N GLY A 74 -10.98 -3.28 12.56
CA GLY A 74 -12.05 -2.35 12.15
C GLY A 74 -11.74 -1.47 10.93
N ALA A 75 -10.50 -1.46 10.44
CA ALA A 75 -10.15 -0.73 9.21
C ALA A 75 -10.93 -1.27 8.00
N ARG A 76 -11.32 -0.37 7.08
CA ARG A 76 -11.84 -0.74 5.76
C ARG A 76 -10.66 -1.02 4.84
N VAL A 77 -10.73 -2.13 4.12
CA VAL A 77 -9.62 -2.60 3.27
C VAL A 77 -10.03 -2.56 1.81
N PHE A 78 -9.33 -1.75 1.02
CA PHE A 78 -9.52 -1.63 -0.42
C PHE A 78 -8.40 -2.35 -1.16
N ALA A 79 -8.74 -3.48 -1.79
CA ALA A 79 -7.81 -4.28 -2.55
C ALA A 79 -7.64 -3.71 -3.97
N PHE A 80 -6.42 -3.30 -4.31
CA PHE A 80 -6.08 -2.81 -5.63
C PHE A 80 -5.80 -3.97 -6.58
N THR A 81 -6.59 -4.07 -7.65
CA THR A 81 -6.55 -5.17 -8.61
C THR A 81 -6.98 -4.69 -10.00
N THR A 82 -6.55 -5.37 -11.06
CA THR A 82 -7.05 -5.14 -12.42
C THR A 82 -8.38 -5.86 -12.68
N HIS A 83 -8.81 -6.73 -11.78
CA HIS A 83 -9.99 -7.61 -11.91
C HIS A 83 -11.23 -7.04 -11.21
N THR A 84 -11.60 -5.81 -11.56
CA THR A 84 -12.82 -5.11 -11.10
C THR A 84 -13.15 -3.99 -12.09
N ASP A 85 -14.37 -3.46 -12.04
CA ASP A 85 -14.78 -2.29 -12.81
C ASP A 85 -14.92 -1.03 -11.93
N LYS A 86 -14.76 -1.18 -10.60
CA LYS A 86 -14.87 -0.06 -9.67
C LYS A 86 -13.59 0.78 -9.67
N TRP A 87 -13.71 2.07 -9.89
CA TRP A 87 -12.55 2.97 -9.85
C TRP A 87 -12.17 3.29 -8.42
N PHE A 88 -10.86 3.39 -8.16
CA PHE A 88 -10.38 3.80 -6.84
C PHE A 88 -10.84 5.22 -6.47
N THR A 89 -11.10 6.09 -7.45
CA THR A 89 -11.64 7.44 -7.26
C THR A 89 -13.13 7.46 -6.89
N ASP A 90 -13.85 6.36 -7.05
CA ASP A 90 -15.28 6.27 -6.68
C ASP A 90 -15.47 5.96 -5.19
N VAL A 91 -14.37 5.68 -4.48
CA VAL A 91 -14.40 5.45 -3.03
C VAL A 91 -14.43 6.79 -2.31
N GLU A 92 -15.32 6.91 -1.34
CA GLU A 92 -15.28 7.95 -0.31
C GLU A 92 -14.33 7.50 0.80
N TYR A 93 -13.06 7.91 0.71
CA TYR A 93 -12.02 7.52 1.65
C TYR A 93 -12.20 8.17 3.01
N GLN A 94 -11.77 7.46 4.05
CA GLN A 94 -11.85 7.85 5.46
C GLN A 94 -10.48 7.66 6.13
N GLU A 95 -10.25 8.35 7.24
CA GLU A 95 -9.06 8.08 8.07
C GLU A 95 -9.09 6.63 8.55
N GLY A 96 -7.92 5.96 8.57
CA GLY A 96 -7.81 4.55 8.93
C GLY A 96 -8.03 3.57 7.76
N ASP A 97 -8.37 4.04 6.56
CA ASP A 97 -8.53 3.16 5.40
C ASP A 97 -7.20 2.49 5.00
N VAL A 98 -7.31 1.21 4.61
CA VAL A 98 -6.21 0.40 4.12
C VAL A 98 -6.24 0.32 2.60
N LEU A 99 -5.10 0.67 2.00
CA LEU A 99 -4.82 0.54 0.57
C LEU A 99 -3.94 -0.71 0.38
N LEU A 100 -4.56 -1.82 0.02
CA LEU A 100 -3.90 -3.13 -0.08
C LEU A 100 -3.44 -3.40 -1.51
N PHE A 101 -2.15 -3.67 -1.68
CA PHE A 101 -1.52 -3.97 -2.95
C PHE A 101 -0.81 -5.32 -2.90
N GLY A 102 -0.93 -6.08 -3.98
CA GLY A 102 -0.22 -7.35 -4.14
C GLY A 102 1.21 -7.18 -4.64
N THR A 103 1.92 -8.31 -4.67
CA THR A 103 3.28 -8.39 -5.18
C THR A 103 3.37 -7.99 -6.65
N GLU A 104 4.50 -7.42 -7.06
CA GLU A 104 4.68 -6.85 -8.40
C GLU A 104 4.43 -7.82 -9.57
N PRO A 105 4.83 -9.10 -9.50
CA PRO A 105 4.70 -9.99 -10.64
C PRO A 105 3.27 -10.48 -10.87
N THR A 106 2.52 -10.75 -9.79
CA THR A 106 1.25 -11.50 -9.85
C THR A 106 0.06 -10.77 -9.24
N GLY A 107 0.26 -9.65 -8.53
CA GLY A 107 -0.78 -9.01 -7.75
C GLY A 107 -1.16 -9.84 -6.51
N LEU A 108 -2.38 -9.59 -6.01
CA LEU A 108 -2.88 -10.26 -4.80
C LEU A 108 -3.29 -11.72 -5.09
N PRO A 109 -2.98 -12.67 -4.20
CA PRO A 109 -3.55 -14.01 -4.24
C PRO A 109 -5.08 -13.98 -4.19
N GLU A 110 -5.75 -14.96 -4.82
CA GLU A 110 -7.21 -15.07 -4.79
C GLU A 110 -7.77 -15.21 -3.36
N GLU A 111 -7.03 -15.84 -2.45
CA GLU A 111 -7.44 -15.94 -1.05
C GLU A 111 -7.46 -14.57 -0.36
N HIS A 112 -6.48 -13.70 -0.63
CA HIS A 112 -6.37 -12.39 0.02
C HIS A 112 -7.36 -11.38 -0.57
N ILE A 113 -7.59 -11.40 -1.89
CA ILE A 113 -8.57 -10.52 -2.55
C ILE A 113 -10.03 -10.87 -2.20
N ASN A 114 -10.30 -12.14 -1.88
CA ASN A 114 -11.61 -12.62 -1.44
C ASN A 114 -11.75 -12.68 0.10
N HIS A 115 -10.73 -12.23 0.84
CA HIS A 115 -10.72 -12.34 2.29
C HIS A 115 -11.85 -11.53 2.94
N PRO A 116 -12.51 -12.01 4.02
CA PRO A 116 -13.64 -11.29 4.66
C PRO A 116 -13.32 -9.89 5.20
N ARG A 117 -12.03 -9.58 5.41
CA ARG A 117 -11.58 -8.23 5.83
C ARG A 117 -11.54 -7.25 4.65
N VAL A 118 -11.49 -7.72 3.40
CA VAL A 118 -11.54 -6.85 2.21
C VAL A 118 -12.93 -6.25 2.08
N THR A 119 -13.00 -4.93 2.20
CA THR A 119 -14.23 -4.15 2.07
C THR A 119 -14.68 -4.06 0.62
N ASP A 120 -13.73 -3.79 -0.29
CA ASP A 120 -14.03 -3.73 -1.71
C ASP A 120 -12.77 -3.90 -2.58
N ARG A 121 -12.97 -4.13 -3.87
CA ARG A 121 -11.94 -4.22 -4.90
C ARG A 121 -12.01 -3.01 -5.80
N VAL A 122 -10.89 -2.33 -5.95
CA VAL A 122 -10.80 -1.12 -6.78
C VAL A 122 -9.63 -1.22 -7.76
N ARG A 123 -9.68 -0.40 -8.80
CA ARG A 123 -8.60 -0.32 -9.77
C ARG A 123 -8.21 1.12 -10.10
N ILE A 124 -6.95 1.27 -10.49
CA ILE A 124 -6.44 2.48 -11.12
C ILE A 124 -6.76 2.41 -12.63
N PRO A 125 -7.38 3.46 -13.21
CA PRO A 125 -7.64 3.51 -14.64
C PRO A 125 -6.36 3.38 -15.47
N MET A 126 -6.41 2.58 -16.54
CA MET A 126 -5.29 2.40 -17.48
C MET A 126 -5.83 2.28 -18.90
N VAL A 127 -5.03 2.71 -19.88
CA VAL A 127 -5.31 2.45 -21.29
C VAL A 127 -5.34 0.93 -21.54
N PRO A 128 -6.21 0.41 -22.41
CA PRO A 128 -6.27 -1.02 -22.74
C PRO A 128 -4.92 -1.60 -23.20
N ALA A 129 -4.72 -2.90 -22.96
CA ALA A 129 -3.54 -3.67 -23.38
C ALA A 129 -2.19 -3.10 -22.88
N ARG A 130 -2.18 -2.49 -21.69
CA ARG A 130 -0.95 -2.05 -21.01
C ARG A 130 -0.64 -2.95 -19.82
N ARG A 131 0.65 -3.02 -19.50
CA ARG A 131 1.11 -3.63 -18.24
C ARG A 131 0.65 -2.77 -17.07
N SER A 132 0.43 -3.41 -15.93
CA SER A 132 0.13 -2.73 -14.68
C SER A 132 1.21 -1.71 -14.34
N MET A 133 0.78 -0.67 -13.62
CA MET A 133 1.67 0.36 -13.11
C MET A 133 2.67 -0.24 -12.10
N ASN A 134 3.84 0.40 -11.98
CA ASN A 134 4.79 0.10 -10.91
C ASN A 134 4.10 0.15 -9.53
N LEU A 135 4.45 -0.77 -8.62
CA LEU A 135 3.80 -0.91 -7.31
C LEU A 135 3.89 0.36 -6.46
N SER A 136 5.08 0.96 -6.37
CA SER A 136 5.27 2.21 -5.61
C SER A 136 4.51 3.39 -6.21
N ASN A 137 4.45 3.49 -7.54
CA ASN A 137 3.65 4.52 -8.21
C ASN A 137 2.15 4.30 -8.00
N SER A 138 1.69 3.05 -7.98
CA SER A 138 0.29 2.69 -7.73
C SER A 138 -0.11 3.09 -6.31
N ALA A 139 0.73 2.77 -5.33
CA ALA A 139 0.54 3.17 -3.94
C ALA A 139 0.53 4.69 -3.77
N SER A 140 1.49 5.38 -4.38
CA SER A 140 1.56 6.85 -4.39
C SER A 140 0.30 7.48 -4.98
N THR A 141 -0.16 6.99 -6.13
CA THR A 141 -1.39 7.48 -6.79
C THR A 141 -2.60 7.30 -5.88
N ALA A 142 -2.76 6.13 -5.27
CA ALA A 142 -3.87 5.83 -4.39
C ALA A 142 -3.87 6.66 -3.10
N VAL A 143 -2.71 6.76 -2.42
CA VAL A 143 -2.63 7.48 -1.15
C VAL A 143 -2.83 8.98 -1.34
N PHE A 144 -2.33 9.57 -2.43
CA PHE A 144 -2.56 10.98 -2.70
C PHE A 144 -4.02 11.28 -3.06
N GLU A 145 -4.74 10.38 -3.73
CA GLU A 145 -6.18 10.56 -3.96
C GLU A 145 -6.97 10.47 -2.65
N ALA A 146 -6.71 9.45 -1.83
CA ALA A 146 -7.34 9.33 -0.53
C ALA A 146 -7.03 10.55 0.37
N TRP A 147 -5.76 10.97 0.43
CA TRP A 147 -5.36 12.14 1.22
C TRP A 147 -5.94 13.44 0.68
N ARG A 148 -6.11 13.58 -0.65
CA ARG A 148 -6.83 14.70 -1.27
C ARG A 148 -8.27 14.77 -0.79
N GLN A 149 -8.99 13.64 -0.76
CA GLN A 149 -10.35 13.59 -0.24
C GLN A 149 -10.42 13.95 1.25
N LEU A 150 -9.39 13.59 2.02
CA LEU A 150 -9.21 13.99 3.42
C LEU A 150 -8.66 15.41 3.60
N GLY A 151 -8.68 16.24 2.54
CA GLY A 151 -8.32 17.66 2.61
C GLY A 151 -6.83 17.94 2.76
N PHE A 152 -5.96 16.96 2.46
CA PHE A 152 -4.51 17.06 2.68
C PHE A 152 -4.13 17.50 4.11
N ASN A 153 -4.92 17.09 5.11
CA ASN A 153 -4.69 17.47 6.50
C ASN A 153 -3.24 17.18 6.94
N GLY A 154 -2.53 18.23 7.38
CA GLY A 154 -1.13 18.16 7.79
C GLY A 154 -0.09 18.50 6.71
N ALA A 155 -0.52 18.81 5.48
CA ALA A 155 0.37 19.34 4.43
C ALA A 155 0.76 20.82 4.69
N VAL A 156 1.84 21.26 4.03
CA VAL A 156 2.41 22.63 4.08
C VAL A 156 2.19 23.35 2.75
#